data_AF-A0A916QKW5-F1
#
_entry.id   AF-A0A916QKW5-F1
#
_cell.length_a   1.000
_cell.length_b   1.000
_cell.length_c   1.000
_cell.angle_alpha   90.00
_cell.angle_beta   90.00
_cell.angle_gamma   90.00
#
_symmetry.space_group_name_H-M   'P 1'
#
loop_
_entity.id
_entity.type
_entity.pdbx_description
1 polymer ?
#
loop_
_entity_poly.entity_id
_entity_poly.type
_entity_poly.pdbx_seq_one_letter_code
_entity_poly.pdbx_strand_id
1 'polypeptide(L)' 'MKVSRFERLRKNGLGVVSSLAFFFGSMLFLPHFADYATAGVWLFMAGSVLMFVDTVW' A
#
# COMPACT_ATOMS: atom_id res chain seq x y z
N MET A 1 16.16 -20.66 15.63
CA MET A 1 16.04 -19.19 15.74
C MET A 1 14.54 -18.82 15.84
N LYS A 2 14.03 -18.50 17.03
CA LYS A 2 12.61 -18.09 17.21
C LYS A 2 12.51 -16.59 16.95
N VAL A 3 12.14 -16.21 15.73
CA VAL A 3 11.86 -14.80 15.39
C VAL A 3 10.75 -14.29 16.30
N SER A 4 11.00 -13.17 16.97
CA SER A 4 10.04 -12.55 17.88
C SER A 4 8.78 -12.13 17.11
N ARG A 5 7.57 -12.27 17.71
CA ARG A 5 6.32 -11.77 17.10
C ARG A 5 6.43 -10.29 16.70
N PHE A 6 7.20 -9.50 17.44
CA PHE A 6 7.46 -8.10 17.13
C PHE A 6 8.27 -7.89 15.85
N GLU A 7 9.26 -8.74 15.56
CA GLU A 7 10.02 -8.65 14.31
C GLU A 7 9.19 -9.02 13.10
N ARG A 8 8.25 -9.97 13.23
CA ARG A 8 7.26 -10.29 12.18
C ARG A 8 6.30 -9.12 11.96
N LEU A 9 5.79 -8.50 13.02
CA LEU A 9 4.90 -7.34 12.92
C LEU A 9 5.62 -6.13 12.29
N ARG A 10 6.89 -5.89 12.65
CA ARG A 10 7.69 -4.81 12.08
C ARG A 10 8.01 -5.04 10.60
N LYS A 11 8.29 -6.29 10.20
CA LYS A 11 8.44 -6.67 8.78
C LYS A 11 7.15 -6.44 7.98
N ASN A 12 5.99 -6.64 8.59
CA ASN A 12 4.70 -6.51 7.91
C ASN A 12 4.12 -5.09 7.89
N GLY A 13 4.70 -4.13 8.61
CA GLY A 13 4.16 -2.77 8.66
C GLY A 13 4.18 -2.07 7.31
N LEU A 14 5.32 -2.18 6.59
CA LEU A 14 5.48 -1.60 5.25
C LEU A 14 4.57 -2.29 4.23
N GLY A 15 4.53 -3.63 4.22
CA GLY A 15 3.59 -4.41 3.42
C GLY A 15 2.12 -4.06 3.65
N VAL A 16 1.70 -3.86 4.91
CA VAL A 16 0.32 -3.46 5.23
C VAL A 16 0.02 -2.05 4.74
N VAL A 17 0.88 -1.08 5.03
CA VAL A 17 0.67 0.33 4.61
C VAL A 17 0.66 0.45 3.08
N SER A 18 1.58 -0.23 2.40
CA SER A 18 1.67 -0.22 0.95
C SER A 18 0.46 -0.86 0.27
N SER A 19 -0.01 -2.01 0.79
CA SER A 19 -1.22 -2.68 0.31
C SER A 19 -2.47 -1.85 0.52
N LEU A 20 -2.60 -1.17 1.67
CA LEU A 20 -3.74 -0.29 1.94
C LEU A 20 -3.74 0.94 1.03
N ALA A 21 -2.58 1.58 0.84
CA ALA A 21 -2.44 2.70 -0.09
C ALA A 21 -2.80 2.29 -1.52
N PHE A 22 -2.29 1.14 -1.99
CA PHE A 22 -2.63 0.58 -3.29
C PHE A 22 -4.13 0.32 -3.44
N PHE A 23 -4.74 -0.34 -2.44
CA PHE A 23 -6.15 -0.70 -2.44
C PHE A 23 -7.06 0.53 -2.47
N PHE A 24 -6.85 1.51 -1.57
CA PHE A 24 -7.67 2.72 -1.53
C PHE A 24 -7.40 3.65 -2.71
N GLY A 25 -6.15 3.73 -3.20
CA GLY A 25 -5.84 4.44 -4.44
C GLY A 25 -6.60 3.86 -5.63
N SER A 26 -6.68 2.52 -5.72
CA SER A 26 -7.47 1.82 -6.75
C SER A 26 -8.96 2.07 -6.60
N MET A 27 -9.49 2.13 -5.38
CA MET A 27 -10.90 2.40 -5.11
C MET A 27 -11.34 3.78 -5.63
N LEU A 28 -10.46 4.78 -5.60
CA LEU A 28 -10.76 6.12 -6.09
C LEU A 28 -10.92 6.19 -7.62
N PHE A 29 -10.64 5.11 -8.36
CA PHE A 29 -10.99 5.00 -9.78
C PHE A 29 -12.42 4.53 -10.03
N LEU A 30 -13.20 4.21 -8.99
CA LEU A 30 -14.63 3.94 -9.17
C LEU A 30 -15.35 5.21 -9.65
N PRO A 31 -16.35 5.09 -10.55
CA PRO A 31 -17.04 6.25 -11.11
C PRO A 31 -17.64 7.20 -10.06
N HIS A 32 -18.04 6.67 -8.90
CA HIS A 32 -18.58 7.47 -7.80
C HIS A 32 -17.56 8.44 -7.18
N PHE A 33 -16.26 8.17 -7.34
CA PHE A 33 -15.17 8.98 -6.79
C PHE A 33 -14.36 9.70 -7.87
N ALA A 34 -14.90 9.88 -9.07
CA ALA A 34 -14.18 10.43 -10.22
C ALA A 34 -13.54 11.81 -9.93
N ASP A 35 -14.17 12.64 -9.11
CA ASP A 35 -13.62 13.95 -8.69
C ASP A 35 -12.31 13.83 -7.89
N TYR A 36 -12.06 12.66 -7.28
CA TYR A 36 -10.85 12.35 -6.52
C TYR A 36 -9.81 11.58 -7.33
N ALA A 37 -9.99 11.41 -8.65
CA ALA A 37 -9.12 10.59 -9.48
C ALA A 37 -7.64 10.98 -9.38
N THR A 38 -7.32 12.28 -9.29
CA THR A 38 -5.92 12.74 -9.13
C THR A 38 -5.31 12.24 -7.82
N ALA A 39 -6.05 12.30 -6.71
CA ALA A 39 -5.59 11.76 -5.44
C ALA A 39 -5.48 10.23 -5.50
N GLY A 40 -6.42 9.57 -6.19
CA GLY A 40 -6.40 8.13 -6.49
C GLY A 40 -5.13 7.69 -7.20
N VAL A 41 -4.73 8.38 -8.28
CA VAL A 41 -3.50 8.11 -9.04
C VAL A 41 -2.27 8.19 -8.14
N TRP A 42 -2.12 9.29 -7.39
CA TRP A 42 -0.94 9.46 -6.53
C TRP A 42 -0.87 8.39 -5.44
N LEU A 43 -1.99 8.09 -4.80
CA LEU A 43 -2.05 7.09 -3.74
C LEU A 43 -1.80 5.67 -4.28
N PHE A 44 -2.36 5.35 -5.45
CA PHE A 44 -2.14 4.10 -6.17
C PHE A 44 -0.68 3.91 -6.56
N MET A 45 -0.06 4.91 -7.18
CA MET A 45 1.35 4.85 -7.60
C MET A 45 2.28 4.73 -6.39
N ALA A 46 2.05 5.53 -5.35
CA ALA A 46 2.83 5.47 -4.12
C ALA A 46 2.70 4.09 -3.45
N GLY A 47 1.48 3.56 -3.33
CA GLY A 47 1.23 2.21 -2.83
C GLY A 47 1.95 1.13 -3.64
N SER A 48 1.90 1.23 -4.97
CA SER A 48 2.57 0.30 -5.89
C SER A 48 4.10 0.30 -5.70
N VAL A 49 4.71 1.49 -5.60
CA VAL A 49 6.15 1.63 -5.37
C VAL A 49 6.54 1.06 -4.00
N LEU A 50 5.76 1.33 -2.96
CA LEU A 50 6.04 0.80 -1.62
C LEU A 50 5.88 -0.73 -1.57
N MET A 51 4.89 -1.31 -2.25
CA MET A 51 4.73 -2.76 -2.35
C MET A 51 5.90 -3.39 -3.10
N PHE A 52 6.38 -2.74 -4.17
CA PHE A 52 7.57 -3.18 -4.89
C PHE A 52 8.81 -3.17 -4.00
N VAL A 53 9.04 -2.09 -3.25
CA VAL A 53 10.15 -2.01 -2.29
C VAL A 53 10.05 -3.09 -1.22
N ASP A 54 8.88 -3.29 -0.61
CA ASP A 54 8.64 -4.31 0.42
C ASP A 54 8.87 -5.74 -0.08
N THR A 55 8.58 -6.00 -1.36
CA THR A 55 8.69 -7.34 -1.95
C THR A 55 10.08 -7.65 -2.48
N VAL A 56 10.78 -6.64 -3.01
CA VAL A 56 12.05 -6.83 -3.74
C VAL A 56 13.28 -6.61 -2.84
N TRP A 57 13.18 -5.76 -1.81
CA TRP A 57 14.28 -5.38 -0.93
C TRP A 57 14.05 -5.83 0.52
#